data_AF-A0A7S2XUQ1-F1
#
_entry.id   AF-A0A7S2XUQ1-F1
#
_cell.length_a   1.000
_cell.length_b   1.000
_cell.length_c   1.000
_cell.angle_alpha   90.00
_cell.angle_beta   90.00
_cell.angle_gamma   90.00
#
_symmetry.space_group_name_H-M   'P 1'
#
loop_
_entity.id
_entity.type
_entity.pdbx_description
1 polymer ?
#
loop_
_entity_poly.entity_id
_entity_poly.type
_entity_poly.pdbx_seq_one_letter_code
_entity_poly.pdbx_strand_id
1 'polypeptide(L)'
;MIREGYISETQDNQDKGDPDLERLGCVVSDEIHYINDVERGVVWEETLMHLPKDVQSVALSATLRHPEKFVEWIESVRSRTGKLVIRTDRHVPLHVGGLDPKRNDLLEFYGTHKDVVANRSAGEFDHQIFHQLFSRKALENKNSISADTTRMAQKEVARGGRDAELQAQRDAFAGGGGRGGGSSGGRGGGRGGGGGRGRGGSSASNSNNKGPPKVNFGHECIQLASSLDKVDKLPGIVFCMSRRMCVQGAHACKSLNLLLGKKGPKKPSEEEGIFALQQWEAEEHIRQTKVRTIERKRAQMHRQHLQKFMQEPYNLGDLEAYRDIEQLLSRGVAYHHGGMLPILREYVELCFQQRLVRLVFATETLAVGVNMPARTVVFSQVDKPDENSSG
;
A
#
# COMPACT_ATOMS: atom_id res chain seq x y z
N MET A 1 20.17 -27.00 -11.24
CA MET A 1 21.40 -26.90 -12.05
C MET A 1 21.40 -25.52 -12.70
N ILE A 2 21.97 -24.55 -12.00
CA ILE A 2 22.20 -23.20 -12.49
C ILE A 2 23.68 -23.21 -12.88
N ARG A 3 23.99 -23.10 -14.17
CA ARG A 3 25.39 -23.03 -14.61
C ARG A 3 25.83 -21.57 -14.62
N GLU A 4 26.73 -21.30 -13.68
CA GLU A 4 27.73 -20.23 -13.70
C GLU A 4 28.46 -20.21 -15.05
N GLY A 5 28.74 -19.02 -15.56
CA GLY A 5 29.55 -18.86 -16.77
C GLY A 5 29.43 -17.52 -17.46
N TYR A 6 29.50 -16.41 -16.72
CA TYR A 6 29.73 -15.09 -17.33
C TYR A 6 30.71 -14.31 -16.45
N ILE A 7 32.00 -14.50 -16.70
CA ILE A 7 33.08 -13.49 -16.65
C ILE A 7 34.29 -14.16 -17.31
N SER A 8 34.61 -13.78 -18.54
CA SER A 8 35.94 -13.40 -19.02
C SER A 8 35.96 -13.31 -20.55
N GLU A 9 36.42 -12.16 -21.06
CA GLU A 9 37.06 -11.99 -22.38
C GLU A 9 36.12 -12.12 -23.60
N THR A 10 36.08 -11.22 -24.59
CA THR A 10 37.05 -10.23 -25.10
C THR A 10 36.30 -9.25 -26.00
N GLN A 11 36.89 -8.07 -26.19
CA GLN A 11 36.52 -7.08 -27.22
C GLN A 11 36.56 -7.74 -28.62
N ASP A 12 35.40 -8.09 -29.20
CA ASP A 12 35.12 -8.27 -30.65
C ASP A 12 33.71 -8.86 -30.89
N ASN A 13 32.67 -8.29 -30.28
CA ASN A 13 31.29 -8.78 -30.45
C ASN A 13 30.30 -7.61 -30.64
N GLN A 14 30.52 -6.80 -31.68
CA GLN A 14 29.59 -5.71 -32.01
C GLN A 14 28.50 -6.07 -33.03
N ASP A 15 28.39 -7.33 -33.48
CA ASP A 15 27.34 -7.68 -34.47
C ASP A 15 26.88 -9.15 -34.49
N LYS A 16 27.00 -9.87 -33.36
CA LYS A 16 26.31 -11.17 -33.22
C LYS A 16 25.07 -10.96 -32.36
N GLY A 17 23.92 -10.88 -33.03
CA GLY A 17 22.62 -10.84 -32.37
C GLY A 17 22.46 -11.98 -31.36
N ASP A 18 21.64 -11.76 -30.34
CA ASP A 18 21.38 -12.75 -29.31
C ASP A 18 20.76 -14.02 -29.93
N PRO A 19 21.42 -15.19 -29.84
CA PRO A 19 20.93 -16.42 -30.45
C PRO A 19 19.57 -16.88 -29.90
N ASP A 20 19.18 -16.42 -28.70
CA ASP A 20 17.85 -16.70 -28.15
C ASP A 20 16.74 -15.96 -28.92
N LEU A 21 17.08 -14.87 -29.63
CA LEU A 21 16.13 -14.13 -30.48
C LEU A 21 15.90 -14.79 -31.84
N GLU A 22 16.80 -15.66 -32.32
CA GLU A 22 16.65 -16.37 -33.60
C GLU A 22 15.46 -17.33 -33.61
N ARG A 23 14.97 -17.73 -32.43
CA ARG A 23 13.82 -18.64 -32.25
C ARG A 23 12.58 -17.94 -31.70
N LEU A 24 12.59 -16.61 -31.63
CA LEU A 24 11.50 -15.84 -31.05
C LEU A 24 10.25 -15.89 -31.94
N GLY A 25 9.21 -16.57 -31.49
CA GLY A 25 7.94 -16.65 -32.22
C GLY A 25 6.92 -15.57 -31.85
N CYS A 26 6.97 -15.07 -30.61
CA CYS A 26 5.97 -14.14 -30.08
C CYS A 26 6.55 -13.26 -28.96
N VAL A 27 6.14 -11.99 -28.92
CA VAL A 27 6.38 -11.06 -27.80
C VAL A 27 5.04 -10.67 -27.18
N VAL A 28 4.98 -10.76 -25.84
CA VAL A 28 3.84 -10.28 -25.06
C VAL A 28 4.22 -8.95 -24.41
N SER A 29 3.54 -7.89 -24.80
CA SER A 29 3.70 -6.54 -24.28
C SER A 29 2.59 -6.26 -23.27
N ASP A 30 2.88 -6.52 -21.99
CA ASP A 30 1.93 -6.22 -20.91
C ASP A 30 1.93 -4.71 -20.57
N GLU A 31 0.78 -4.20 -20.16
CA GLU A 31 0.55 -2.79 -19.82
C GLU A 31 0.98 -1.76 -20.89
N ILE A 32 0.65 -2.02 -22.16
CA ILE A 32 1.08 -1.18 -23.29
C ILE A 32 0.60 0.29 -23.22
N HIS A 33 -0.33 0.62 -22.32
CA HIS A 33 -0.72 2.01 -22.09
C HIS A 33 0.43 2.91 -21.61
N TYR A 34 1.52 2.33 -21.08
CA TYR A 34 2.77 3.05 -20.78
C TYR A 34 3.47 3.63 -22.02
N ILE A 35 3.01 3.32 -23.24
CA ILE A 35 3.49 3.99 -24.45
C ILE A 35 3.25 5.52 -24.43
N ASN A 36 2.23 5.97 -23.70
CA ASN A 36 1.95 7.41 -23.54
C ASN A 36 2.75 8.07 -22.41
N ASP A 37 3.60 7.32 -21.71
CA ASP A 37 4.46 7.85 -20.65
C ASP A 37 5.66 8.60 -21.26
N VAL A 38 5.95 9.79 -20.74
CA VAL A 38 6.99 10.68 -21.30
C VAL A 38 8.39 10.06 -21.19
N GLU A 39 8.67 9.32 -20.14
CA GLU A 39 10.01 8.75 -19.90
C GLU A 39 10.16 7.37 -20.54
N ARG A 40 9.08 6.58 -20.57
CA ARG A 40 9.11 5.16 -20.97
C ARG A 40 8.58 4.92 -22.38
N GLY A 41 7.79 5.84 -22.93
CA GLY A 41 7.08 5.66 -24.20
C GLY A 41 8.01 5.38 -25.38
N VAL A 42 9.15 6.08 -25.45
CA VAL A 42 10.14 5.93 -26.52
C VAL A 42 10.67 4.50 -26.60
N VAL A 43 10.97 3.88 -25.45
CA VAL A 43 11.47 2.50 -25.41
C VAL A 43 10.41 1.52 -25.92
N TRP A 44 9.15 1.73 -25.58
CA TRP A 44 8.03 0.92 -26.09
C TRP A 44 7.86 1.08 -27.59
N GLU A 45 7.90 2.32 -28.10
CA GLU A 45 7.80 2.60 -29.53
C GLU A 45 8.93 1.92 -30.29
N GLU A 46 10.18 2.17 -29.91
CA GLU A 46 11.35 1.57 -30.57
C GLU A 46 11.31 0.05 -30.54
N THR A 47 10.94 -0.56 -29.40
CA THR A 47 10.83 -2.02 -29.27
C THR A 47 9.78 -2.59 -30.23
N LEU A 48 8.62 -1.95 -30.36
CA LEU A 48 7.55 -2.42 -31.23
C LEU A 48 7.85 -2.21 -32.71
N MET A 49 8.52 -1.10 -33.06
CA MET A 49 8.88 -0.76 -34.43
C MET A 49 9.99 -1.66 -34.99
N HIS A 50 11.01 -1.97 -34.17
CA HIS A 50 12.16 -2.78 -34.60
C HIS A 50 11.95 -4.29 -34.46
N LEU A 51 10.80 -4.73 -33.90
CA LEU A 51 10.55 -6.16 -33.77
C LEU A 51 10.46 -6.82 -35.15
N PRO A 52 11.18 -7.94 -35.39
CA PRO A 52 11.17 -8.62 -36.68
C PRO A 52 9.75 -8.93 -37.16
N LYS A 53 9.52 -8.87 -38.47
CA LYS A 53 8.18 -8.96 -39.05
C LYS A 53 7.55 -10.34 -38.81
N ASP A 54 8.35 -11.39 -38.78
CA ASP A 54 7.93 -12.77 -38.52
C ASP A 54 7.47 -13.00 -37.06
N VAL A 55 7.98 -12.23 -36.10
CA VAL A 55 7.62 -12.32 -34.68
C VAL A 55 6.20 -11.80 -34.43
N GLN A 56 5.33 -12.63 -33.85
CA GLN A 56 3.98 -12.23 -33.42
C GLN A 56 4.04 -11.23 -32.25
N SER A 57 3.17 -10.24 -32.22
CA SER A 57 3.01 -9.34 -31.06
C SER A 57 1.64 -9.50 -30.43
N VAL A 58 1.60 -9.59 -29.11
CA VAL A 58 0.39 -9.60 -28.28
C VAL A 58 0.50 -8.44 -27.30
N ALA A 59 -0.26 -7.37 -27.50
CA ALA A 59 -0.26 -6.19 -26.64
C ALA A 59 -1.49 -6.23 -25.70
N LEU A 60 -1.24 -6.09 -24.39
CA LEU A 60 -2.28 -6.10 -23.35
C LEU A 60 -2.36 -4.70 -22.73
N SER A 61 -3.58 -4.17 -22.59
CA SER A 61 -3.81 -2.89 -21.93
C SER A 61 -5.22 -2.79 -21.35
N ALA A 62 -5.33 -2.13 -20.20
CA ALA A 62 -6.59 -1.84 -19.55
C ALA A 62 -7.16 -0.44 -19.84
N THR A 63 -6.33 0.53 -20.24
CA THR A 63 -6.67 1.97 -20.16
C THR A 63 -6.40 2.78 -21.44
N LEU A 64 -5.98 2.12 -22.51
CA LEU A 64 -5.72 2.80 -23.78
C LEU A 64 -7.00 3.45 -24.31
N ARG A 65 -7.00 4.77 -24.50
CA ARG A 65 -8.21 5.53 -24.89
C ARG A 65 -8.65 5.25 -26.32
N HIS A 66 -7.70 5.08 -27.23
CA HIS A 66 -7.89 4.89 -28.66
C HIS A 66 -7.14 3.65 -29.14
N PRO A 67 -7.53 2.44 -28.72
CA PRO A 67 -6.84 1.20 -29.10
C PRO A 67 -6.88 0.94 -30.62
N GLU A 68 -7.87 1.47 -31.33
CA GLU A 68 -7.96 1.44 -32.79
C GLU A 68 -6.76 2.12 -33.46
N LYS A 69 -6.40 3.33 -33.00
CA LYS A 69 -5.25 4.08 -33.53
C LYS A 69 -3.94 3.37 -33.29
N PHE A 70 -3.82 2.69 -32.15
CA PHE A 70 -2.64 1.89 -31.84
C PHE A 70 -2.51 0.70 -32.79
N VAL A 71 -3.61 0.00 -33.10
CA VAL A 71 -3.59 -1.10 -34.07
C VAL A 71 -3.24 -0.58 -35.46
N GLU A 72 -3.88 0.50 -35.93
CA GLU A 72 -3.57 1.13 -37.23
C GLU A 72 -2.09 1.52 -37.35
N TRP A 73 -1.52 2.10 -36.28
CA TRP A 73 -0.09 2.43 -36.24
C TRP A 73 0.79 1.19 -36.35
N ILE A 74 0.52 0.14 -35.57
CA ILE A 74 1.28 -1.12 -35.62
C ILE A 74 1.19 -1.78 -37.01
N GLU A 75 -0.01 -1.82 -37.61
CA GLU A 75 -0.20 -2.34 -38.95
C GLU A 75 0.63 -1.57 -39.99
N SER A 76 0.69 -0.24 -39.84
CA SER A 76 1.46 0.63 -40.74
C SER A 76 2.97 0.39 -40.63
N VAL A 77 3.51 0.28 -39.41
CA VAL A 77 4.96 0.14 -39.19
C VAL A 77 5.44 -1.29 -39.48
N ARG A 78 4.63 -2.30 -39.15
CA ARG A 78 5.06 -3.70 -39.24
C ARG A 78 4.58 -4.42 -40.49
N SER A 79 3.68 -3.82 -41.26
CA SER A 79 3.06 -4.43 -42.44
C SER A 79 2.39 -5.78 -42.14
N ARG A 80 1.75 -5.91 -40.97
CA ARG A 80 1.00 -7.10 -40.54
C ARG A 80 -0.35 -6.69 -40.00
N THR A 81 -1.41 -7.40 -40.38
CA THR A 81 -2.77 -7.17 -39.87
C THR A 81 -2.87 -7.49 -38.39
N GLY A 82 -3.41 -6.55 -37.62
CA GLY A 82 -3.74 -6.69 -36.21
C GLY A 82 -5.18 -7.12 -36.01
N LYS A 83 -5.48 -7.65 -34.82
CA LYS A 83 -6.85 -7.92 -34.39
C LYS A 83 -7.08 -7.28 -33.04
N LEU A 84 -7.99 -6.33 -32.99
CA LEU A 84 -8.41 -5.69 -31.75
C LEU A 84 -9.45 -6.56 -31.03
N VAL A 85 -9.21 -6.86 -29.76
CA VAL A 85 -10.16 -7.56 -28.88
C VAL A 85 -10.43 -6.65 -27.69
N ILE A 86 -11.67 -6.20 -27.54
CA ILE A 86 -12.11 -5.33 -26.44
C ILE A 86 -13.14 -6.05 -25.58
N ARG A 87 -12.96 -5.96 -24.26
CA ARG A 87 -13.97 -6.34 -23.27
C ARG A 87 -14.23 -5.14 -22.36
N THR A 88 -15.49 -4.75 -22.23
CA THR A 88 -15.94 -3.64 -21.39
C THR A 88 -16.57 -4.11 -20.08
N ASP A 89 -16.78 -5.43 -19.92
CA ASP A 89 -17.29 -6.03 -18.70
C ASP A 89 -16.17 -6.38 -17.72
N ARG A 90 -16.43 -6.14 -16.43
CA ARG A 90 -15.54 -6.56 -15.35
C ARG A 90 -15.90 -7.97 -14.90
N HIS A 91 -14.93 -8.88 -14.86
CA HIS A 91 -15.18 -10.25 -14.40
C HIS A 91 -15.57 -10.32 -12.91
N VAL A 92 -14.99 -9.43 -12.09
CA VAL A 92 -15.33 -9.30 -10.67
C VAL A 92 -15.98 -7.94 -10.46
N PRO A 93 -17.25 -7.84 -10.02
CA PRO A 93 -17.87 -6.55 -9.76
C PRO A 93 -17.11 -5.68 -8.75
N LEU A 94 -17.18 -4.36 -8.93
CA LEU A 94 -16.79 -3.36 -7.94
C LEU A 94 -18.02 -2.74 -7.31
N HIS A 95 -17.89 -2.49 -6.00
CA HIS A 95 -18.82 -1.75 -5.19
C HIS A 95 -18.06 -0.56 -4.60
N VAL A 96 -18.51 0.64 -4.90
CA VAL A 96 -17.88 1.91 -4.54
C VAL A 96 -18.73 2.60 -3.50
N GLY A 97 -18.06 3.06 -2.45
CA GLY A 97 -18.70 3.47 -1.23
C GLY A 97 -17.79 4.27 -0.32
N GLY A 98 -18.29 4.56 0.88
CA GLY A 98 -17.56 5.25 1.94
C GLY A 98 -17.91 4.69 3.31
N LEU A 99 -17.13 5.10 4.31
CA LEU A 99 -17.40 4.77 5.71
C LEU A 99 -18.32 5.86 6.30
N ASP A 100 -19.47 5.46 6.83
CA ASP A 100 -20.32 6.36 7.61
C ASP A 100 -19.58 6.75 8.90
N PRO A 101 -19.23 8.03 9.11
CA PRO A 101 -18.46 8.45 10.27
C PRO A 101 -19.22 8.32 11.59
N LYS A 102 -20.56 8.22 11.57
CA LYS A 102 -21.39 8.09 12.78
C LYS A 102 -21.54 6.64 13.19
N ARG A 103 -21.83 5.78 12.23
CA ARG A 103 -22.17 4.37 12.47
C ARG A 103 -20.97 3.43 12.32
N ASN A 104 -19.91 3.89 11.65
CA ASN A 104 -18.80 3.08 11.17
C ASN A 104 -19.27 1.94 10.23
N ASP A 105 -20.39 2.15 9.54
CA ASP A 105 -20.94 1.20 8.56
C ASP A 105 -20.38 1.56 7.17
N LEU A 106 -20.10 0.55 6.34
CA LEU A 106 -19.72 0.77 4.95
C LEU A 106 -21.00 0.98 4.14
N LEU A 107 -21.10 2.14 3.48
CA LEU A 107 -22.21 2.47 2.62
C LEU A 107 -21.75 2.45 1.17
N GLU A 108 -22.55 1.86 0.29
CA GLU A 108 -22.30 1.78 -1.14
C GLU A 108 -23.20 2.76 -1.88
N PHE A 109 -22.63 3.57 -2.78
CA PHE A 109 -23.38 4.52 -3.62
C PHE A 109 -23.21 4.26 -5.12
N TYR A 110 -22.37 3.31 -5.53
CA TYR A 110 -22.20 2.94 -6.94
C TYR A 110 -21.69 1.50 -7.08
N GLY A 111 -22.23 0.74 -8.02
CA GLY A 111 -21.81 -0.64 -8.30
C GLY A 111 -21.65 -0.89 -9.80
N THR A 112 -20.69 -1.73 -10.21
CA THR A 112 -20.47 -2.03 -11.63
C THR A 112 -21.37 -3.14 -12.17
N HIS A 113 -22.14 -3.82 -11.32
CA HIS A 113 -23.09 -4.88 -11.69
C HIS A 113 -24.44 -4.67 -11.01
N LYS A 114 -25.47 -5.34 -11.53
CA LYS A 114 -26.81 -5.31 -10.97
C LYS A 114 -26.81 -6.00 -9.60
N ASP A 115 -27.22 -5.27 -8.58
CA ASP A 115 -27.45 -5.82 -7.24
C ASP A 115 -28.93 -6.19 -7.13
N VAL A 116 -29.22 -7.49 -7.24
CA VAL A 116 -30.59 -8.02 -7.15
C VAL A 116 -31.15 -7.88 -5.74
N VAL A 117 -30.29 -7.93 -4.72
CA VAL A 117 -30.71 -7.86 -3.30
C VAL A 117 -31.04 -6.43 -2.92
N ALA A 118 -30.22 -5.46 -3.34
CA ALA A 118 -30.47 -4.04 -3.10
C ALA A 118 -31.38 -3.38 -4.16
N ASN A 119 -31.84 -4.13 -5.17
CA ASN A 119 -32.62 -3.64 -6.31
C ASN A 119 -31.97 -2.43 -7.02
N ARG A 120 -30.64 -2.49 -7.24
CA ARG A 120 -29.87 -1.43 -7.90
C ARG A 120 -29.36 -1.89 -9.26
N SER A 121 -29.43 -1.01 -10.27
CA SER A 121 -28.91 -1.30 -11.60
C SER A 121 -27.40 -1.12 -11.66
N ALA A 122 -26.74 -1.85 -12.55
CA ALA A 122 -25.32 -1.64 -12.83
C ALA A 122 -25.07 -0.21 -13.32
N GLY A 123 -24.10 0.49 -12.74
CA GLY A 123 -23.75 1.85 -13.11
C GLY A 123 -24.68 2.95 -12.57
N GLU A 124 -25.69 2.60 -11.79
CA GLU A 124 -26.58 3.56 -11.15
C GLU A 124 -25.90 4.20 -9.93
N PHE A 125 -25.88 5.53 -9.89
CA PHE A 125 -25.28 6.29 -8.80
C PHE A 125 -26.35 6.75 -7.79
N ASP A 126 -26.20 6.33 -6.54
CA ASP A 126 -27.08 6.75 -5.45
C ASP A 126 -26.61 8.08 -4.86
N HIS A 127 -27.16 9.16 -5.41
CA HIS A 127 -26.90 10.51 -4.94
C HIS A 127 -27.33 10.72 -3.48
N GLN A 128 -28.35 10.02 -2.98
CA GLN A 128 -28.87 10.22 -1.63
C GLN A 128 -27.88 9.69 -0.59
N ILE A 129 -27.39 8.46 -0.78
CA ILE A 129 -26.35 7.87 0.09
C ILE A 129 -25.06 8.68 0.02
N PHE A 130 -24.66 9.10 -1.19
CA PHE A 130 -23.48 9.95 -1.35
C PHE A 130 -23.63 11.27 -0.57
N HIS A 131 -24.74 11.99 -0.75
CA HIS A 131 -24.98 13.23 -0.01
C HIS A 131 -25.09 13.01 1.51
N GLN A 132 -25.62 11.87 1.96
CA GLN A 132 -25.63 11.52 3.38
C GLN A 132 -24.20 11.42 3.96
N LEU A 133 -23.28 10.81 3.21
CA LEU A 133 -21.87 10.68 3.60
C LEU A 133 -21.11 12.02 3.55
N PHE A 134 -21.31 12.79 2.49
CA PHE A 134 -20.47 13.95 2.16
C PHE A 134 -21.11 15.32 2.48
N SER A 135 -22.32 15.36 3.05
CA SER A 135 -22.94 16.63 3.45
C SER A 135 -22.16 17.32 4.58
N ARG A 136 -21.92 18.63 4.45
CA ARG A 136 -21.23 19.47 5.45
C ARG A 136 -21.79 19.30 6.87
N LYS A 137 -23.12 19.20 7.02
CA LYS A 137 -23.78 18.99 8.33
C LYS A 137 -23.40 17.65 8.99
N ALA A 138 -23.16 16.59 8.21
CA ALA A 138 -22.71 15.31 8.75
C ALA A 138 -21.26 15.36 9.23
N LEU A 139 -20.42 16.15 8.56
CA LEU A 139 -19.00 16.36 8.89
C LEU A 139 -18.80 17.35 10.06
N GLU A 140 -19.65 18.38 10.18
CA GLU A 140 -19.58 19.41 11.24
C GLU A 140 -19.99 18.87 12.63
N ASN A 141 -20.97 17.97 12.69
CA ASN A 141 -21.43 17.34 13.96
C ASN A 141 -20.39 16.38 14.59
N LYS A 142 -19.30 16.04 13.87
CA LYS A 142 -18.19 15.25 14.41
C LYS A 142 -17.43 16.00 15.52
N ASN A 143 -17.58 17.32 15.61
CA ASN A 143 -16.80 18.18 16.49
C ASN A 143 -17.43 18.41 17.88
N SER A 144 -18.67 17.99 18.11
CA SER A 144 -19.38 18.17 19.39
C SER A 144 -19.49 16.91 20.24
N ILE A 145 -19.17 15.72 19.71
CA ILE A 145 -19.34 14.43 20.40
C ILE A 145 -18.02 13.68 20.47
N SER A 146 -17.10 14.12 21.35
CA SER A 146 -16.00 13.28 21.91
C SER A 146 -15.21 14.06 22.97
N ALA A 147 -15.86 14.52 24.04
CA ALA A 147 -15.20 15.27 25.10
C ALA A 147 -14.58 14.41 26.23
N ASP A 148 -15.09 13.21 26.51
CA ASP A 148 -14.77 12.54 27.80
C ASP A 148 -13.91 11.27 27.76
N THR A 149 -13.39 10.81 26.60
CA THR A 149 -12.49 9.63 26.54
C THR A 149 -11.12 9.93 25.91
N THR A 150 -10.85 11.19 25.56
CA THR A 150 -9.91 11.51 24.48
C THR A 150 -8.52 11.98 24.92
N ARG A 151 -8.23 12.15 26.21
CA ARG A 151 -6.93 12.75 26.65
C ARG A 151 -5.72 11.81 26.53
N MET A 152 -5.88 10.51 26.81
CA MET A 152 -4.77 9.55 26.67
C MET A 152 -4.54 9.13 25.21
N ALA A 153 -5.61 8.86 24.46
CA ALA A 153 -5.53 8.53 23.03
C ALA A 153 -4.96 9.67 22.18
N GLN A 154 -5.28 10.94 22.49
CA GLN A 154 -4.70 12.08 21.78
C GLN A 154 -3.19 12.22 22.00
N LYS A 155 -2.70 11.92 23.22
CA LYS A 155 -1.26 11.98 23.53
C LYS A 155 -0.48 10.88 22.82
N GLU A 156 -1.03 9.66 22.77
CA GLU A 156 -0.43 8.54 22.05
C GLU A 156 -0.45 8.74 20.53
N VAL A 157 -1.56 9.23 19.96
CA VAL A 157 -1.66 9.51 18.52
C VAL A 157 -0.74 10.67 18.10
N ALA A 158 -0.61 11.71 18.92
CA ALA A 158 0.33 12.81 18.66
C ALA A 158 1.81 12.39 18.79
N ARG A 159 2.11 11.43 19.68
CA ARG A 159 3.44 10.80 19.76
C ARG A 159 3.70 9.92 18.54
N GLY A 160 2.75 9.06 18.19
CA GLY A 160 2.81 8.21 16.99
C GLY A 160 2.95 9.00 15.69
N GLY A 161 2.35 10.20 15.59
CA GLY A 161 2.52 11.08 14.43
C GLY A 161 3.92 11.69 14.29
N ARG A 162 4.67 11.86 15.39
CA ARG A 162 6.08 12.28 15.36
C ARG A 162 7.00 11.09 15.09
N ASP A 163 6.71 9.94 15.69
CA ASP A 163 7.47 8.70 15.47
C ASP A 163 7.33 8.24 14.01
N ALA A 164 6.14 8.38 13.40
CA ALA A 164 5.90 8.09 11.99
C ALA A 164 6.65 9.02 11.04
N GLU A 165 6.80 10.31 11.40
CA GLU A 165 7.60 11.27 10.62
C GLU A 165 9.08 10.87 10.65
N LEU A 166 9.61 10.54 11.84
CA LEU A 166 10.99 10.09 11.98
C LEU A 166 11.25 8.80 11.20
N GLN A 167 10.32 7.84 11.25
CA GLN A 167 10.44 6.59 10.51
C GLN A 167 10.38 6.82 8.99
N ALA A 168 9.42 7.60 8.48
CA ALA A 168 9.34 7.91 7.06
C ALA A 168 10.57 8.67 6.54
N GLN A 169 11.17 9.55 7.37
CA GLN A 169 12.42 10.22 7.06
C GLN A 169 13.60 9.22 7.03
N ARG A 170 13.72 8.34 8.04
CA ARG A 170 14.78 7.31 8.08
C ARG A 170 14.75 6.39 6.88
N ASP A 171 13.56 5.96 6.49
CA ASP A 171 13.37 5.12 5.30
C ASP A 171 13.90 5.86 4.06
N ALA A 172 13.58 7.14 3.88
CA ALA A 172 14.05 7.95 2.75
C ALA A 172 15.59 7.96 2.59
N PHE A 173 16.34 7.94 3.70
CA PHE A 173 17.80 7.89 3.67
C PHE A 173 18.36 6.49 3.36
N ALA A 174 17.60 5.44 3.66
CA ALA A 174 18.00 4.06 3.43
C ALA A 174 17.68 3.57 2.00
N GLY A 175 16.65 4.13 1.35
CA GLY A 175 16.22 3.76 -0.01
C GLY A 175 16.81 4.60 -1.15
N GLY A 176 17.66 5.58 -0.85
CA GLY A 176 18.21 6.51 -1.84
C GLY A 176 19.52 6.04 -2.46
N GLY A 177 19.47 5.64 -3.74
CA GLY A 177 20.66 5.57 -4.59
C GLY A 177 21.31 6.94 -4.74
N GLY A 178 22.60 6.99 -4.39
CA GLY A 178 23.59 8.07 -4.52
C GLY A 178 23.19 9.42 -5.14
N ARG A 179 23.35 10.48 -4.34
CA ARG A 179 24.04 11.71 -4.78
C ARG A 179 24.94 12.20 -3.64
N GLY A 180 26.24 12.26 -3.95
CA GLY A 180 27.29 12.61 -3.01
C GLY A 180 27.21 14.05 -2.51
N GLY A 181 27.60 14.21 -1.25
CA GLY A 181 27.92 15.47 -0.61
C GLY A 181 28.86 15.15 0.53
N GLY A 182 30.17 15.22 0.26
CA GLY A 182 31.19 14.91 1.25
C GLY A 182 31.13 15.87 2.43
N SER A 183 31.41 15.35 3.62
CA SER A 183 32.08 16.15 4.64
C SER A 183 32.91 15.24 5.54
N SER A 184 34.22 15.34 5.34
CA SER A 184 35.31 15.05 6.27
C SER A 184 34.90 15.28 7.73
N GLY A 185 35.18 14.38 8.68
CA GLY A 185 36.54 14.03 9.06
C GLY A 185 37.11 15.15 9.96
N GLY A 186 36.81 15.10 11.27
CA GLY A 186 37.31 16.07 12.24
C GLY A 186 37.13 15.60 13.68
N ARG A 187 38.06 14.78 14.16
CA ARG A 187 38.29 14.53 15.59
C ARG A 187 38.87 15.80 16.23
N GLY A 188 38.31 16.25 17.34
CA GLY A 188 38.91 17.28 18.18
C GLY A 188 38.28 17.29 19.58
N GLY A 189 39.01 16.80 20.57
CA GLY A 189 38.63 16.89 21.98
C GLY A 189 38.87 18.29 22.55
N GLY A 190 38.11 18.66 23.58
CA GLY A 190 38.29 19.90 24.32
C GLY A 190 37.35 19.97 25.53
N ARG A 191 37.94 19.89 26.72
CA ARG A 191 37.31 20.10 28.03
C ARG A 191 36.93 21.56 28.25
N GLY A 192 35.83 21.77 28.98
CA GLY A 192 35.71 22.83 30.01
C GLY A 192 35.03 24.13 29.59
N GLY A 193 34.11 24.60 30.44
CA GLY A 193 33.57 25.97 30.39
C GLY A 193 32.11 26.06 30.83
N GLY A 194 31.88 26.48 32.06
CA GLY A 194 30.54 26.65 32.64
C GLY A 194 29.92 28.03 32.38
N GLY A 195 28.64 28.14 32.80
CA GLY A 195 27.98 29.41 33.12
C GLY A 195 27.14 30.02 31.99
N GLY A 196 25.82 30.09 32.20
CA GLY A 196 24.94 30.89 31.36
C GLY A 196 23.46 30.49 31.39
N ARG A 197 22.78 30.73 32.52
CA ARG A 197 21.31 30.70 32.59
C ARG A 197 20.74 31.89 31.81
N GLY A 198 20.43 31.68 30.53
CA GLY A 198 19.64 32.62 29.73
C GLY A 198 18.16 32.25 29.74
N ARG A 199 17.37 32.92 30.59
CA ARG A 199 15.90 32.94 30.50
C ARG A 199 15.50 33.75 29.26
N GLY A 200 15.28 33.08 28.13
CA GLY A 200 14.63 33.63 26.95
C GLY A 200 13.16 33.22 26.92
N GLY A 201 12.28 34.06 27.46
CA GLY A 201 10.84 33.89 27.32
C GLY A 201 10.41 34.30 25.90
N SER A 202 10.11 33.32 25.05
CA SER A 202 9.45 33.57 23.78
C SER A 202 7.94 33.50 24.00
N SER A 203 7.33 34.69 24.02
CA SER A 203 5.89 34.92 24.07
C SER A 203 5.15 34.06 23.04
N ALA A 204 4.24 33.22 23.52
CA ALA A 204 3.26 32.53 22.68
C ALA A 204 2.30 33.57 22.08
N SER A 205 2.46 33.86 20.79
CA SER A 205 1.45 34.59 20.03
C SER A 205 0.22 33.69 19.89
N ASN A 206 -0.82 34.02 20.65
CA ASN A 206 -2.12 33.37 20.59
C ASN A 206 -2.85 33.87 19.32
N SER A 207 -2.51 33.32 18.14
CA SER A 207 -3.33 33.54 16.95
C SER A 207 -4.55 32.62 17.02
N ASN A 208 -5.67 33.23 17.40
CA ASN A 208 -6.95 32.55 17.62
C ASN A 208 -7.66 32.30 16.28
N ASN A 209 -6.95 31.76 15.28
CA ASN A 209 -7.55 31.37 14.00
C ASN A 209 -8.00 29.91 14.11
N LYS A 210 -9.19 29.70 14.70
CA LYS A 210 -9.86 28.39 14.70
C LYS A 210 -10.31 28.07 13.28
N GLY A 211 -9.39 27.53 12.48
CA GLY A 211 -9.75 26.77 11.29
C GLY A 211 -10.66 25.59 11.67
N PRO A 212 -11.36 25.00 10.70
CA PRO A 212 -12.21 23.84 10.95
C PRO A 212 -11.40 22.75 11.69
N PRO A 213 -12.00 22.04 12.67
CA PRO A 213 -11.27 21.08 13.48
C PRO A 213 -10.56 20.05 12.62
N LYS A 214 -9.26 19.88 12.84
CA LYS A 214 -8.44 18.91 12.11
C LYS A 214 -8.92 17.50 12.43
N VAL A 215 -9.46 16.84 11.42
CA VAL A 215 -9.77 15.41 11.43
C VAL A 215 -8.52 14.62 11.83
N ASN A 216 -8.64 13.74 12.81
CA ASN A 216 -7.52 12.91 13.25
C ASN A 216 -7.42 11.66 12.37
N PHE A 217 -6.54 11.72 11.36
CA PHE A 217 -6.29 10.64 10.41
C PHE A 217 -6.04 9.28 11.09
N GLY A 218 -5.29 9.24 12.19
CA GLY A 218 -5.02 7.97 12.89
C GLY A 218 -6.29 7.34 13.47
N HIS A 219 -7.20 8.16 14.01
CA HIS A 219 -8.48 7.68 14.52
C HIS A 219 -9.36 7.10 13.39
N GLU A 220 -9.37 7.75 12.23
CA GLU A 220 -10.11 7.26 11.06
C GLU A 220 -9.54 5.95 10.53
N CYS A 221 -8.21 5.79 10.54
CA CYS A 221 -7.56 4.53 10.18
C CYS A 221 -8.01 3.38 11.10
N ILE A 222 -8.09 3.62 12.41
CA ILE A 222 -8.56 2.63 13.39
C ILE A 222 -10.04 2.27 13.14
N GLN A 223 -10.90 3.27 12.89
CA GLN A 223 -12.31 3.06 12.58
C GLN A 223 -12.46 2.23 11.31
N LEU A 224 -11.78 2.63 10.24
CA LEU A 224 -11.77 1.94 8.95
C LEU A 224 -11.32 0.49 9.10
N ALA A 225 -10.13 0.25 9.68
CA ALA A 225 -9.58 -1.08 9.86
C ALA A 225 -10.54 -1.99 10.66
N SER A 226 -11.16 -1.43 11.71
CA SER A 226 -12.14 -2.15 12.52
C SER A 226 -13.40 -2.50 11.75
N SER A 227 -13.93 -1.58 10.94
CA SER A 227 -15.13 -1.80 10.14
C SER A 227 -14.88 -2.84 9.05
N LEU A 228 -13.75 -2.75 8.34
CA LEU A 228 -13.37 -3.72 7.31
C LEU A 228 -13.20 -5.13 7.88
N ASP A 229 -12.59 -5.25 9.06
CA ASP A 229 -12.44 -6.54 9.74
C ASP A 229 -13.80 -7.11 10.18
N LYS A 230 -14.68 -6.27 10.74
CA LYS A 230 -16.02 -6.65 11.21
C LYS A 230 -16.88 -7.26 10.09
N VAL A 231 -16.75 -6.78 8.85
CA VAL A 231 -17.54 -7.25 7.70
C VAL A 231 -16.78 -8.19 6.76
N ASP A 232 -15.64 -8.75 7.20
CA ASP A 232 -14.75 -9.63 6.43
C ASP A 232 -14.32 -9.10 5.04
N LYS A 233 -14.13 -7.78 4.94
CA LYS A 233 -13.70 -7.10 3.71
C LYS A 233 -12.18 -6.96 3.56
N LEU A 234 -11.42 -7.53 4.48
CA LEU A 234 -9.96 -7.65 4.40
C LEU A 234 -9.56 -8.98 3.70
N PRO A 235 -8.43 -9.07 2.99
CA PRO A 235 -7.32 -8.12 3.00
C PRO A 235 -7.60 -6.84 2.21
N GLY A 236 -7.08 -5.71 2.68
CA GLY A 236 -7.30 -4.41 2.06
C GLY A 236 -6.03 -3.59 1.87
N ILE A 237 -6.09 -2.65 0.92
CA ILE A 237 -5.05 -1.64 0.67
C ILE A 237 -5.66 -0.26 0.92
N VAL A 238 -4.98 0.57 1.70
CA VAL A 238 -5.32 1.97 1.91
C VAL A 238 -4.27 2.81 1.18
N PHE A 239 -4.66 3.42 0.06
CA PHE A 239 -3.79 4.35 -0.66
C PHE A 239 -3.74 5.69 0.09
N CYS A 240 -2.53 6.06 0.49
CA CYS A 240 -2.21 7.30 1.18
C CYS A 240 -1.37 8.21 0.28
N MET A 241 -1.60 9.53 0.39
CA MET A 241 -0.95 10.53 -0.46
C MET A 241 0.50 10.87 -0.07
N SER A 242 1.04 10.26 1.00
CA SER A 242 2.43 10.46 1.38
C SER A 242 3.01 9.27 2.16
N ARG A 243 4.34 9.17 2.14
CA ARG A 243 5.12 8.19 2.94
C ARG A 243 4.77 8.27 4.42
N ARG A 244 4.75 9.51 4.96
CA ARG A 244 4.38 9.79 6.35
C ARG A 244 3.00 9.24 6.70
N MET A 245 2.01 9.45 5.82
CA MET A 245 0.64 8.99 6.06
C MET A 245 0.55 7.46 6.03
N CYS A 246 1.32 6.79 5.17
CA CYS A 246 1.38 5.32 5.16
C CYS A 246 1.83 4.79 6.54
N VAL A 247 2.95 5.31 7.04
CA VAL A 247 3.50 4.92 8.34
C VAL A 247 2.54 5.28 9.46
N GLN A 248 1.99 6.50 9.47
CA GLN A 248 1.06 6.96 10.51
C GLN A 248 -0.21 6.10 10.56
N GLY A 249 -0.78 5.73 9.41
CA GLY A 249 -1.98 4.90 9.33
C GLY A 249 -1.72 3.48 9.84
N ALA A 250 -0.60 2.88 9.46
CA ALA A 250 -0.18 1.56 9.92
C ALA A 250 0.04 1.54 11.44
N HIS A 251 0.77 2.52 11.98
CA HIS A 251 1.04 2.65 13.41
C HIS A 251 -0.22 2.94 14.23
N ALA A 252 -1.16 3.72 13.70
CA ALA A 252 -2.45 3.94 14.37
C ALA A 252 -3.22 2.61 14.57
N CYS A 253 -3.08 1.68 13.63
CA CYS A 253 -3.73 0.37 13.69
C CYS A 253 -2.94 -0.69 14.48
N LYS A 254 -1.77 -0.36 15.03
CA LYS A 254 -0.88 -1.31 15.73
C LYS A 254 -1.48 -1.99 16.95
N SER A 255 -2.46 -1.34 17.59
CA SER A 255 -3.20 -1.91 18.73
C SER A 255 -4.27 -2.93 18.29
N LEU A 256 -4.66 -2.93 17.02
CA LEU A 256 -5.57 -3.90 16.44
C LEU A 256 -4.77 -5.16 16.08
N ASN A 257 -5.22 -6.34 16.53
CA ASN A 257 -4.71 -7.60 15.99
C ASN A 257 -5.65 -8.08 14.88
N LEU A 258 -5.39 -7.69 13.64
CA LEU A 258 -6.22 -8.06 12.48
C LEU A 258 -6.01 -9.52 12.03
N LEU A 259 -4.97 -10.21 12.51
CA LEU A 259 -4.77 -11.65 12.27
C LEU A 259 -5.77 -12.48 13.07
N LEU A 260 -5.94 -12.13 14.35
CA LEU A 260 -7.01 -12.69 15.18
C LEU A 260 -8.35 -12.07 14.81
N GLY A 261 -8.40 -10.79 14.47
CA GLY A 261 -9.65 -10.03 14.35
C GLY A 261 -10.08 -9.44 15.69
N LYS A 262 -10.86 -8.34 15.64
CA LYS A 262 -11.00 -7.40 16.78
C LYS A 262 -11.57 -8.01 18.06
N LYS A 263 -12.49 -8.98 17.97
CA LYS A 263 -12.97 -9.80 19.08
C LYS A 263 -13.40 -11.16 18.53
N GLY A 264 -12.87 -12.25 19.08
CA GLY A 264 -13.45 -13.57 18.89
C GLY A 264 -14.88 -13.62 19.44
N PRO A 265 -15.62 -14.72 19.22
CA PRO A 265 -16.93 -14.91 19.83
C PRO A 265 -16.82 -14.70 21.35
N LYS A 266 -17.85 -14.11 21.97
CA LYS A 266 -17.87 -13.90 23.42
C LYS A 266 -17.90 -15.27 24.09
N LYS A 267 -17.01 -15.53 25.06
CA LYS A 267 -17.06 -16.76 25.83
C LYS A 267 -18.44 -16.86 26.52
N PRO A 268 -19.17 -17.96 26.35
CA PRO A 268 -20.48 -18.11 26.96
C PRO A 268 -20.37 -18.11 28.48
N SER A 269 -21.43 -17.65 29.15
CA SER A 269 -21.59 -17.74 30.60
C SER A 269 -21.86 -19.18 31.02
N GLU A 270 -21.76 -19.45 32.33
CA GLU A 270 -22.10 -20.77 32.88
C GLU A 270 -23.58 -21.14 32.65
N GLU A 271 -24.47 -20.15 32.54
CA GLU A 271 -25.91 -20.35 32.30
C GLU A 271 -26.22 -20.81 30.86
N GLU A 272 -25.39 -20.45 29.88
CA GLU A 272 -25.56 -20.83 28.47
C GLU A 272 -25.22 -22.31 28.20
N GLY A 273 -24.63 -22.99 29.18
CA GLY A 273 -24.45 -24.45 29.19
C GLY A 273 -23.25 -24.97 28.40
N ILE A 274 -22.98 -26.28 28.57
CA ILE A 274 -21.79 -26.96 28.03
C ILE A 274 -21.72 -26.92 26.50
N PHE A 275 -22.88 -27.02 25.83
CA PHE A 275 -22.91 -27.05 24.36
C PHE A 275 -22.43 -25.71 23.76
N ALA A 276 -22.88 -24.57 24.30
CA ALA A 276 -22.42 -23.25 23.88
C ALA A 276 -20.91 -23.09 24.11
N LEU A 277 -20.41 -23.59 25.25
CA LEU A 277 -18.97 -23.56 25.57
C LEU A 277 -18.16 -24.38 24.55
N GLN A 278 -18.59 -25.58 24.21
CA GLN A 278 -17.92 -26.43 23.23
C GLN A 278 -17.89 -25.80 21.83
N GLN A 279 -18.98 -25.15 21.40
CA GLN A 279 -19.02 -24.41 20.14
C GLN A 279 -18.03 -23.23 20.14
N TRP A 280 -18.03 -22.44 21.21
CA TRP A 280 -17.09 -21.34 21.38
C TRP A 280 -15.63 -21.81 21.37
N GLU A 281 -15.31 -22.91 22.07
CA GLU A 281 -13.96 -23.50 22.10
C GLU A 281 -13.52 -23.96 20.71
N ALA A 282 -14.43 -24.57 19.93
CA ALA A 282 -14.14 -24.97 18.56
C ALA A 282 -13.87 -23.76 17.64
N GLU A 283 -14.70 -22.71 17.71
CA GLU A 283 -14.50 -21.47 16.95
C GLU A 283 -13.19 -20.76 17.31
N GLU A 284 -12.87 -20.66 18.60
CA GLU A 284 -11.64 -20.04 19.06
C GLU A 284 -10.41 -20.89 18.68
N HIS A 285 -10.51 -22.22 18.74
CA HIS A 285 -9.46 -23.11 18.26
C HIS A 285 -9.17 -22.92 16.76
N ILE A 286 -10.21 -22.79 15.93
CA ILE A 286 -10.08 -22.50 14.49
C ILE A 286 -9.39 -21.16 14.27
N ARG A 287 -9.81 -20.11 14.99
CA ARG A 287 -9.21 -18.77 14.91
C ARG A 287 -7.71 -18.78 15.27
N GLN A 288 -7.36 -19.41 16.38
CA GLN A 288 -5.97 -19.54 16.84
C GLN A 288 -5.14 -20.36 15.85
N THR A 289 -5.69 -21.44 15.29
CA THR A 289 -5.02 -22.27 14.30
C THR A 289 -4.72 -21.49 13.02
N LYS A 290 -5.65 -20.64 12.57
CA LYS A 290 -5.45 -19.75 11.41
C LYS A 290 -4.28 -18.79 11.65
N VAL A 291 -4.20 -18.16 12.82
CA VAL A 291 -3.09 -17.26 13.16
C VAL A 291 -1.76 -18.00 13.23
N ARG A 292 -1.70 -19.15 13.91
CA ARG A 292 -0.49 -19.99 13.95
C ARG A 292 -0.03 -20.41 12.56
N THR A 293 -0.96 -20.69 11.65
CA THR A 293 -0.65 -21.03 10.27
C THR A 293 -0.03 -19.84 9.53
N ILE A 294 -0.59 -18.64 9.69
CA ILE A 294 -0.05 -17.40 9.12
C ILE A 294 1.35 -17.13 9.67
N GLU A 295 1.54 -17.24 10.98
CA GLU A 295 2.85 -17.03 11.62
C GLU A 295 3.90 -18.03 11.14
N ARG A 296 3.54 -19.32 11.02
CA ARG A 296 4.44 -20.35 10.47
C ARG A 296 4.85 -20.03 9.03
N LYS A 297 3.89 -19.64 8.18
CA LYS A 297 4.17 -19.23 6.80
C LYS A 297 5.02 -17.97 6.73
N ARG A 298 4.75 -16.97 7.58
CA ARG A 298 5.58 -15.75 7.66
C ARG A 298 7.01 -16.08 8.08
N ALA A 299 7.20 -16.92 9.11
CA ALA A 299 8.51 -17.37 9.53
C ALA A 299 9.25 -18.15 8.43
N GLN A 300 8.53 -18.93 7.61
CA GLN A 300 9.11 -19.57 6.43
C GLN A 300 9.56 -18.55 5.38
N MET A 301 8.72 -17.57 5.04
CA MET A 301 9.10 -16.53 4.08
C MET A 301 10.27 -15.69 4.59
N HIS A 302 10.27 -15.33 5.86
CA HIS A 302 11.38 -14.67 6.52
C HIS A 302 12.69 -15.45 6.31
N ARG A 303 12.67 -16.77 6.56
CA ARG A 303 13.84 -17.64 6.34
C ARG A 303 14.29 -17.68 4.88
N GLN A 304 13.35 -17.68 3.94
CA GLN A 304 13.65 -17.79 2.51
C GLN A 304 14.20 -16.48 1.93
N HIS A 305 13.64 -15.34 2.31
CA HIS A 305 13.91 -14.05 1.66
C HIS A 305 14.84 -13.15 2.48
N LEU A 306 14.74 -13.18 3.81
CA LEU A 306 15.46 -12.24 4.69
C LEU A 306 16.67 -12.85 5.40
N GLN A 307 16.71 -14.17 5.61
CA GLN A 307 17.76 -14.82 6.41
C GLN A 307 19.19 -14.48 5.96
N LYS A 308 19.41 -14.38 4.64
CA LYS A 308 20.73 -14.05 4.07
C LYS A 308 21.22 -12.64 4.43
N PHE A 309 20.31 -11.75 4.83
CA PHE A 309 20.61 -10.38 5.24
C PHE A 309 20.71 -10.22 6.77
N MET A 310 20.54 -11.30 7.55
CA MET A 310 20.61 -11.29 9.02
C MET A 310 22.03 -11.50 9.57
N GLN A 311 23.04 -11.42 8.71
CA GLN A 311 24.44 -11.65 9.07
C GLN A 311 25.27 -10.38 8.84
N GLU A 312 26.42 -10.32 9.50
CA GLU A 312 27.40 -9.24 9.32
C GLU A 312 27.86 -9.13 7.86
N PRO A 313 28.21 -7.92 7.38
CA PRO A 313 28.38 -6.67 8.12
C PRO A 313 27.13 -5.76 8.16
N TYR A 314 26.00 -6.18 7.58
CA TYR A 314 24.82 -5.32 7.37
C TYR A 314 23.60 -5.68 8.22
N ASN A 315 23.65 -6.79 8.98
CA ASN A 315 22.59 -7.38 9.82
C ASN A 315 21.26 -6.61 9.86
N LEU A 316 20.34 -7.00 8.97
CA LEU A 316 19.01 -6.42 8.83
C LEU A 316 18.22 -6.42 10.16
N GLY A 317 18.50 -7.39 11.05
CA GLY A 317 17.88 -7.53 12.37
C GLY A 317 18.12 -6.34 13.32
N ASP A 318 19.19 -5.58 13.08
CA ASP A 318 19.55 -4.41 13.87
C ASP A 318 18.88 -3.13 13.39
N LEU A 319 18.32 -3.13 12.18
CA LEU A 319 17.63 -1.99 11.62
C LEU A 319 16.25 -1.80 12.26
N GLU A 320 15.97 -0.58 12.70
CA GLU A 320 14.68 -0.19 13.27
C GLU A 320 13.53 -0.42 12.28
N ALA A 321 13.77 -0.14 10.98
CA ALA A 321 12.79 -0.39 9.92
C ALA A 321 12.37 -1.87 9.84
N TYR A 322 13.30 -2.81 9.99
CA TYR A 322 12.98 -4.24 10.00
C TYR A 322 12.14 -4.60 11.23
N ARG A 323 12.56 -4.15 12.42
CA ARG A 323 11.84 -4.42 13.68
C ARG A 323 10.42 -3.84 13.66
N ASP A 324 10.25 -2.66 13.06
CA ASP A 324 8.96 -2.01 12.91
C ASP A 324 8.03 -2.80 11.98
N ILE A 325 8.52 -3.22 10.80
CA ILE A 325 7.76 -4.04 9.87
C ILE A 325 7.37 -5.40 10.48
N GLU A 326 8.27 -6.11 11.15
CA GLU A 326 7.93 -7.37 11.82
C GLU A 326 6.89 -7.16 12.93
N GLN A 327 6.99 -6.07 13.69
CA GLN A 327 6.02 -5.73 14.72
C GLN A 327 4.63 -5.46 14.12
N LEU A 328 4.54 -4.69 13.03
CA LEU A 328 3.28 -4.43 12.34
C LEU A 328 2.70 -5.71 11.70
N LEU A 329 3.54 -6.51 11.03
CA LEU A 329 3.13 -7.77 10.40
C LEU A 329 2.60 -8.77 11.44
N SER A 330 3.14 -8.78 12.67
CA SER A 330 2.62 -9.58 13.78
C SER A 330 1.17 -9.21 14.18
N ARG A 331 0.73 -8.01 13.82
CA ARG A 331 -0.63 -7.50 14.03
C ARG A 331 -1.50 -7.58 12.77
N GLY A 332 -0.95 -8.04 11.65
CA GLY A 332 -1.64 -8.11 10.37
C GLY A 332 -1.75 -6.77 9.66
N VAL A 333 -0.91 -5.79 10.00
CA VAL A 333 -0.84 -4.47 9.37
C VAL A 333 0.54 -4.27 8.76
N ALA A 334 0.69 -3.49 7.70
CA ALA A 334 1.99 -3.00 7.22
C ALA A 334 1.84 -1.65 6.52
N TYR A 335 2.97 -1.02 6.21
CA TYR A 335 3.03 0.10 5.25
C TYR A 335 3.90 -0.27 4.04
N HIS A 336 3.67 0.41 2.93
CA HIS A 336 4.43 0.27 1.69
C HIS A 336 4.66 1.63 1.03
N HIS A 337 5.91 2.01 0.80
CA HIS A 337 6.20 3.20 0.00
C HIS A 337 7.59 3.18 -0.62
N GLY A 338 7.82 4.06 -1.61
CA GLY A 338 9.09 4.16 -2.33
C GLY A 338 10.33 4.40 -1.46
N GLY A 339 10.17 4.99 -0.27
CA GLY A 339 11.26 5.19 0.67
C GLY A 339 11.72 3.93 1.42
N MET A 340 10.97 2.83 1.43
CA MET A 340 11.39 1.64 2.18
C MET A 340 12.63 0.99 1.56
N LEU A 341 13.43 0.32 2.38
CA LEU A 341 14.47 -0.59 1.90
C LEU A 341 13.85 -1.57 0.89
N PRO A 342 14.41 -1.73 -0.33
CA PRO A 342 13.82 -2.57 -1.38
C PRO A 342 13.48 -3.99 -0.90
N ILE A 343 14.33 -4.59 -0.08
CA ILE A 343 14.12 -5.93 0.46
C ILE A 343 12.93 -6.02 1.44
N LEU A 344 12.72 -4.98 2.27
CA LEU A 344 11.55 -4.93 3.18
C LEU A 344 10.27 -4.65 2.40
N ARG A 345 10.36 -3.84 1.34
CA ARG A 345 9.26 -3.54 0.44
C ARG A 345 8.78 -4.81 -0.28
N GLU A 346 9.71 -5.55 -0.89
CA GLU A 346 9.44 -6.85 -1.52
C GLU A 346 8.86 -7.86 -0.51
N TYR A 347 9.39 -7.89 0.72
CA TYR A 347 8.87 -8.79 1.75
C TYR A 347 7.42 -8.46 2.15
N VAL A 348 7.03 -7.18 2.24
CA VAL A 348 5.64 -6.78 2.48
C VAL A 348 4.73 -7.17 1.29
N GLU A 349 5.21 -7.01 0.06
CA GLU A 349 4.49 -7.42 -1.15
C GLU A 349 4.22 -8.94 -1.14
N LEU A 350 5.26 -9.75 -0.89
CA LEU A 350 5.13 -11.20 -0.75
C LEU A 350 4.16 -11.59 0.39
N CYS A 351 4.22 -10.88 1.53
CA CYS A 351 3.30 -11.12 2.64
C CYS A 351 1.85 -10.84 2.22
N PHE A 352 1.61 -9.81 1.43
CA PHE A 352 0.26 -9.49 0.95
C PHE A 352 -0.25 -10.51 -0.06
N GLN A 353 0.59 -10.88 -1.05
CA GLN A 353 0.28 -11.93 -2.03
C GLN A 353 -0.12 -13.24 -1.38
N GLN A 354 0.62 -13.65 -0.34
CA GLN A 354 0.39 -14.90 0.41
C GLN A 354 -0.68 -14.77 1.50
N ARG A 355 -1.36 -13.61 1.59
CA ARG A 355 -2.40 -13.30 2.59
C ARG A 355 -1.92 -13.45 4.04
N LEU A 356 -0.66 -13.10 4.30
CA LEU A 356 -0.04 -13.11 5.62
C LEU A 356 -0.16 -11.76 6.36
N VAL A 357 -0.56 -10.71 5.64
CA VAL A 357 -0.94 -9.40 6.16
C VAL A 357 -2.38 -9.09 5.74
N ARG A 358 -3.12 -8.35 6.59
CA ARG A 358 -4.55 -8.08 6.40
C ARG A 358 -4.80 -6.67 5.88
N LEU A 359 -4.01 -5.68 6.28
CA LEU A 359 -4.19 -4.30 5.83
C LEU A 359 -2.85 -3.65 5.54
N VAL A 360 -2.69 -3.05 4.35
CA VAL A 360 -1.47 -2.34 3.97
C VAL A 360 -1.80 -0.88 3.66
N PHE A 361 -1.08 0.04 4.27
CA PHE A 361 -1.12 1.47 3.95
C PHE A 361 -0.03 1.79 2.93
N ALA A 362 -0.40 2.19 1.73
CA ALA A 362 0.51 2.23 0.60
C ALA A 362 0.49 3.55 -0.17
N THR A 363 1.61 3.92 -0.79
CA THR A 363 1.59 4.88 -1.90
C THR A 363 1.17 4.18 -3.20
N GLU A 364 0.87 4.97 -4.23
CA GLU A 364 0.46 4.52 -5.57
C GLU A 364 1.40 3.48 -6.20
N THR A 365 2.69 3.51 -5.84
CA THR A 365 3.72 2.56 -6.29
C THR A 365 3.36 1.08 -6.06
N LEU A 366 2.49 0.78 -5.08
CA LEU A 366 2.03 -0.60 -4.83
C LEU A 366 1.03 -1.10 -5.89
N ALA A 367 0.34 -0.18 -6.57
CA ALA A 367 -0.69 -0.52 -7.57
C ALA A 367 -0.09 -1.08 -8.87
N VAL A 368 1.19 -0.80 -9.12
CA VAL A 368 1.85 -1.13 -10.38
C VAL A 368 2.53 -2.50 -10.30
N GLY A 369 2.18 -3.41 -11.21
CA GLY A 369 3.03 -4.54 -11.58
C GLY A 369 3.07 -5.74 -10.64
N VAL A 370 2.11 -5.88 -9.71
CA VAL A 370 2.10 -7.01 -8.76
C VAL A 370 0.69 -7.57 -8.54
N ASN A 371 0.54 -8.89 -8.58
CA ASN A 371 -0.70 -9.60 -8.27
C ASN A 371 -1.08 -9.41 -6.79
N MET A 372 -1.87 -8.39 -6.47
CA MET A 372 -2.32 -8.09 -5.11
C MET A 372 -3.77 -8.54 -4.89
N PRO A 373 -4.04 -9.62 -4.13
CA PRO A 373 -5.38 -10.16 -3.95
C PRO A 373 -6.23 -9.36 -2.94
N ALA A 374 -6.33 -8.04 -3.13
CA ALA A 374 -7.09 -7.15 -2.27
C ALA A 374 -8.60 -7.35 -2.46
N ARG A 375 -9.33 -7.51 -1.34
CA ARG A 375 -10.80 -7.50 -1.32
C ARG A 375 -11.36 -6.09 -1.22
N THR A 376 -10.58 -5.14 -0.73
CA THR A 376 -10.98 -3.74 -0.58
C THR A 376 -9.81 -2.81 -0.86
N VAL A 377 -10.10 -1.73 -1.58
CA VAL A 377 -9.17 -0.62 -1.81
C VAL A 377 -9.82 0.63 -1.24
N VAL A 378 -9.06 1.41 -0.48
CA VAL A 378 -9.52 2.65 0.14
C VAL A 378 -8.60 3.77 -0.30
N PHE A 379 -9.17 4.90 -0.70
CA PHE A 379 -8.44 6.14 -0.95
C PHE A 379 -8.61 7.05 0.26
N SER A 380 -7.52 7.38 0.97
CA SER A 380 -7.61 8.27 2.13
C SER A 380 -7.98 9.70 1.74
N GLN A 381 -7.65 10.08 0.50
CA GLN A 381 -7.91 11.37 -0.13
C GLN A 381 -8.16 11.11 -1.61
N VAL A 382 -8.95 11.96 -2.25
CA VAL A 382 -9.24 11.87 -3.70
C VAL A 382 -8.30 12.79 -4.49
N ASP A 383 -7.79 13.84 -3.85
CA ASP A 383 -6.86 14.81 -4.46
C ASP A 383 -5.42 14.49 -4.06
N LYS A 384 -4.51 14.57 -5.04
CA LYS A 384 -3.06 14.57 -4.83
C LYS A 384 -2.59 16.03 -4.89
N PRO A 385 -1.81 16.53 -3.92
CA PRO A 385 -1.20 17.84 -4.06
C PRO A 385 -0.22 17.79 -5.24
N ASP A 386 -0.44 18.64 -6.24
CA ASP A 386 0.50 18.79 -7.35
C ASP A 386 1.85 19.25 -6.81
N GLU A 387 2.97 18.74 -7.36
CA GLU A 387 4.32 19.18 -6.96
C GLU A 387 4.53 20.69 -7.17
N ASN A 388 3.69 21.34 -7.99
CA ASN A 388 3.69 22.78 -8.25
C ASN A 388 2.83 23.61 -7.26
N SER A 389 2.21 23.01 -6.24
CA SER A 389 1.30 23.72 -5.32
C SER A 389 1.99 24.33 -4.07
N SER A 390 3.31 24.34 -4.03
CA SER A 390 4.10 25.12 -3.05
C SER A 390 4.41 26.51 -3.61
N GLY A 391 3.44 27.42 -3.50
CA GLY A 391 3.59 28.86 -3.71
C GLY A 391 3.33 29.64 -2.42
#